data_AF-A0A5C8JX84-F1
#
_entry.id   AF-A0A5C8JX84-F1
#
_cell.length_a   1.000
_cell.length_b   1.000
_cell.length_c   1.000
_cell.angle_alpha   90.00
_cell.angle_beta   90.00
_cell.angle_gamma   90.00
#
_symmetry.space_group_name_H-M   'P 1'
#
loop_
_entity.id
_entity.type
_entity.pdbx_description
1 polymer ?
#
loop_
_entity_poly.entity_id
_entity_poly.type
_entity_poly.pdbx_seq_one_letter_code
_entity_poly.pdbx_strand_id
1 'polypeptide(L)'
;MKPVYEVQVWREDDWWLARVTAAGDGADPAPLNALTQARTLTRIESMARDLIATILDAEQSTFDIETTYALPEDVGELLCEAKGARAWLDAAQDLWQERSTIAARALTEKGYSLRETATLLGLSHQRVDQLLRGNDDLGRSNVVAIEVRARGETGSFASRTRLEAPQDVDVVLVFRASPAMGGPETLAKDVTRTNIQERLRAAVNEWFSRMHQPGRP
;
A
#
# COMPACT_ATOMS: atom_id res chain seq x y z
N MET A 1 -2.18 -6.38 -28.35
CA MET A 1 -1.71 -5.79 -27.08
C MET A 1 -0.81 -4.62 -27.44
N LYS A 2 -0.78 -3.57 -26.63
CA LYS A 2 0.03 -2.39 -26.90
C LYS A 2 1.51 -2.73 -26.56
N PRO A 3 2.48 -2.54 -27.46
CA PRO A 3 3.89 -2.84 -27.19
C PRO A 3 4.42 -2.02 -26.01
N VAL A 4 5.25 -2.63 -25.18
CA VAL A 4 5.91 -1.98 -24.04
C VAL A 4 7.42 -2.00 -24.26
N TYR A 5 8.07 -0.85 -24.11
CA TYR A 5 9.52 -0.72 -24.21
C TYR A 5 10.14 -0.46 -22.84
N GLU A 6 11.21 -1.18 -22.53
CA GLU A 6 11.97 -0.96 -21.30
C GLU A 6 12.94 0.20 -21.46
N VAL A 7 12.98 1.08 -20.45
CA VAL A 7 13.84 2.25 -20.42
C VAL A 7 14.65 2.23 -19.13
N GLN A 8 15.96 2.04 -19.25
CA GLN A 8 16.87 2.18 -18.12
C GLN A 8 17.39 3.61 -18.06
N VAL A 9 17.18 4.27 -16.92
CA VAL A 9 17.59 5.65 -16.68
C VAL A 9 18.66 5.71 -15.61
N TRP A 10 19.76 6.40 -15.87
CA TRP A 10 20.79 6.68 -14.87
C TRP A 10 21.26 8.13 -14.99
N ARG A 11 21.97 8.61 -13.97
CA ARG A 11 22.62 9.91 -13.98
C ARG A 11 24.11 9.72 -14.19
N GLU A 12 24.67 10.48 -15.12
CA GLU A 12 26.10 10.57 -15.38
C GLU A 12 26.46 12.06 -15.46
N ASP A 13 27.37 12.50 -14.59
CA ASP A 13 27.68 13.92 -14.36
C ASP A 13 26.41 14.78 -14.14
N ASP A 14 26.18 15.76 -15.03
CA ASP A 14 25.05 16.68 -15.02
C ASP A 14 23.99 16.34 -16.08
N TRP A 15 23.91 15.06 -16.46
CA TRP A 15 22.94 14.55 -17.42
C TRP A 15 22.22 13.32 -16.90
N TRP A 16 20.96 13.22 -17.26
CA TRP A 16 20.20 11.99 -17.20
C TRP A 16 20.31 11.31 -18.55
N LEU A 17 20.61 10.02 -18.54
CA LEU A 17 20.68 9.18 -19.73
C LEU A 17 19.54 8.18 -19.66
N ALA A 18 18.94 7.88 -20.81
CA ALA A 18 17.93 6.84 -20.96
C ALA A 18 18.34 5.91 -22.09
N ARG A 19 18.53 4.64 -21.77
CA ARG A 19 18.72 3.56 -22.74
C ARG A 19 17.40 2.84 -22.94
N VAL A 20 16.99 2.73 -24.20
CA VAL A 20 15.82 1.96 -24.61
C VAL A 20 16.29 0.59 -25.11
N THR A 21 15.77 -0.48 -24.51
CA THR A 21 16.00 -1.88 -24.94
C THR A 21 14.71 -2.48 -25.54
N ALA A 22 14.81 -3.47 -26.44
CA ALA A 22 13.64 -4.33 -26.75
C ALA A 22 13.33 -5.16 -25.51
N ALA A 23 12.13 -5.69 -25.32
CA ALA A 23 10.79 -5.38 -25.80
C ALA A 23 9.95 -6.26 -24.88
N GLY A 24 9.13 -5.64 -24.04
CA GLY A 24 8.11 -6.39 -23.31
C GLY A 24 7.12 -7.00 -24.30
N ASP A 25 6.07 -7.62 -23.78
CA ASP A 25 5.09 -8.32 -24.62
C ASP A 25 4.55 -7.44 -25.77
N GLY A 26 4.72 -7.91 -27.00
CA GLY A 26 4.13 -7.32 -28.21
C GLY A 26 4.99 -6.29 -28.96
N ALA A 27 6.21 -5.99 -28.51
CA ALA A 27 7.18 -5.19 -29.29
C ALA A 27 8.09 -6.09 -30.16
N ASP A 28 8.74 -5.49 -31.17
CA ASP A 28 9.68 -6.20 -32.06
C ASP A 28 10.83 -6.79 -31.22
N PRO A 29 11.17 -8.10 -31.38
CA PRO A 29 12.25 -8.74 -30.63
C PRO A 29 13.64 -8.13 -30.91
N ALA A 30 13.81 -7.35 -31.98
CA ALA A 30 15.04 -6.61 -32.21
C ALA A 30 15.11 -5.37 -31.28
N PRO A 31 16.06 -5.32 -30.32
CA PRO A 31 16.24 -4.15 -29.45
C PRO A 31 16.58 -2.89 -30.21
N LEU A 32 15.81 -1.83 -29.94
CA LEU A 32 16.09 -0.47 -30.39
C LEU A 32 17.51 -0.04 -29.98
N ASN A 33 17.98 -0.53 -28.82
CA ASN A 33 19.34 -0.29 -28.30
C ASN A 33 19.77 1.18 -28.44
N ALA A 34 18.84 2.09 -28.20
CA ALA A 34 19.00 3.51 -28.48
C ALA A 34 19.21 4.30 -27.19
N LEU A 35 19.89 5.43 -27.29
CA LEU A 35 20.27 6.27 -26.15
C LEU A 35 19.78 7.71 -26.37
N THR A 36 19.21 8.30 -25.33
CA THR A 36 18.88 9.73 -25.28
C THR A 36 19.35 10.32 -23.95
N GLN A 37 19.35 11.65 -23.86
CA GLN A 37 19.82 12.35 -22.67
C GLN A 37 19.05 13.65 -22.41
N ALA A 38 18.88 14.01 -21.14
CA ALA A 38 18.20 15.23 -20.71
C ALA A 38 18.92 15.88 -19.53
N ARG A 39 18.75 17.19 -19.36
CA ARG A 39 19.29 17.91 -18.19
C ARG A 39 18.52 17.65 -16.90
N THR A 40 17.29 17.16 -16.99
CA THR A 40 16.42 16.93 -15.83
C THR A 40 15.72 15.59 -15.92
N LEU A 41 15.48 14.99 -14.76
CA LEU A 41 14.73 13.74 -14.63
C LEU A 41 13.32 13.86 -15.23
N THR A 42 12.66 15.00 -15.06
CA THR A 42 11.32 15.24 -15.60
C THR A 42 11.26 15.20 -17.14
N ARG A 43 12.38 15.48 -17.83
CA ARG A 43 12.45 15.53 -19.29
C ARG A 43 12.94 14.23 -19.91
N ILE A 44 13.65 13.38 -19.17
CA ILE A 44 14.27 12.19 -19.75
C ILE A 44 13.21 11.20 -20.28
N GLU A 45 12.07 11.08 -19.59
CA GLU A 45 11.00 10.17 -20.03
C GLU A 45 10.38 10.62 -21.36
N SER A 46 10.07 11.91 -21.51
CA SER A 46 9.53 12.43 -22.78
C SER A 46 10.53 12.26 -23.91
N MET A 47 11.82 12.48 -23.64
CA MET A 47 12.88 12.27 -24.62
C MET A 47 13.05 10.80 -25.03
N ALA A 48 12.81 9.85 -24.12
CA ALA A 48 12.80 8.43 -24.44
C ALA A 48 11.60 8.06 -25.33
N ARG A 49 10.41 8.60 -25.05
CA ARG A 49 9.21 8.41 -25.90
C ARG A 49 9.41 9.01 -27.29
N ASP A 50 9.96 10.22 -27.38
CA ASP A 50 10.27 10.87 -28.66
C ASP A 50 11.27 10.03 -29.48
N LEU A 51 12.30 9.49 -28.83
CA LEU A 51 13.30 8.62 -29.46
C LEU A 51 12.65 7.35 -30.04
N ILE A 52 11.79 6.68 -29.26
CA ILE A 52 11.07 5.47 -29.71
C ILE A 52 10.17 5.79 -30.90
N ALA A 53 9.34 6.83 -30.80
CA ALA A 53 8.45 7.26 -31.86
C ALA A 53 9.21 7.58 -33.16
N THR A 54 10.36 8.23 -33.03
CA THR A 54 11.22 8.60 -34.17
C THR A 54 11.82 7.37 -34.85
N ILE A 55 12.33 6.40 -34.08
CA ILE A 55 12.96 5.20 -34.65
C ILE A 55 11.91 4.30 -35.30
N LEU A 56 10.74 4.15 -34.67
CA LEU A 56 9.68 3.27 -35.13
C LEU A 56 8.75 3.91 -36.18
N ASP A 57 8.92 5.20 -36.46
CA ASP A 57 7.99 6.01 -37.26
C ASP A 57 6.53 5.81 -36.80
N ALA A 58 6.32 5.92 -35.48
CA ALA A 58 5.06 5.58 -34.82
C ALA A 58 4.60 6.68 -33.88
N GLU A 59 3.28 6.81 -33.68
CA GLU A 59 2.74 7.74 -32.69
C GLU A 59 3.03 7.27 -31.26
N GLN A 60 3.32 8.20 -30.34
CA GLN A 60 3.57 7.90 -28.92
C GLN A 60 2.37 7.24 -28.21
N SER A 61 1.16 7.39 -28.77
CA SER A 61 -0.07 6.76 -28.30
C SER A 61 -0.10 5.24 -28.55
N THR A 62 0.77 4.72 -29.44
CA THR A 62 0.75 3.33 -29.93
C THR A 62 1.64 2.38 -29.14
N PHE A 63 2.48 2.89 -28.23
CA PHE A 63 3.33 2.10 -27.33
C PHE A 63 3.38 2.68 -25.91
N ASP A 64 3.73 1.84 -24.95
CA ASP A 64 3.99 2.22 -23.56
C ASP A 64 5.48 2.05 -23.24
N ILE A 65 5.92 2.64 -22.13
CA ILE A 65 7.27 2.46 -21.63
C ILE A 65 7.24 2.07 -20.17
N GLU A 66 8.18 1.22 -19.77
CA GLU A 66 8.45 0.87 -18.38
C GLU A 66 9.84 1.38 -18.01
N THR A 67 9.91 2.28 -17.02
CA THR A 67 11.15 2.98 -16.69
C THR A 67 11.75 2.45 -15.39
N THR A 68 13.01 2.01 -15.45
CA THR A 68 13.80 1.63 -14.28
C THR A 68 14.92 2.62 -14.06
N TYR A 69 15.06 3.13 -12.83
CA TYR A 69 16.12 4.06 -12.46
C TYR A 69 17.29 3.30 -11.82
N ALA A 70 18.46 3.32 -12.45
CA ALA A 70 19.70 2.86 -11.85
C ALA A 70 20.26 3.96 -10.95
N LEU A 71 19.98 3.82 -9.65
CA LEU A 71 20.47 4.69 -8.60
C LEU A 71 21.68 4.02 -7.91
N PRO A 72 22.56 4.80 -7.27
CA PRO A 72 23.51 4.26 -6.30
C PRO A 72 22.80 3.39 -5.26
N GLU A 73 23.41 2.27 -4.85
CA GLU A 73 22.79 1.26 -3.98
C GLU A 73 22.26 1.86 -2.68
N ASP A 74 23.07 2.68 -2.01
CA ASP A 74 22.74 3.39 -0.76
C ASP A 74 21.51 4.30 -0.91
N VAL A 75 21.42 5.05 -2.02
CA VAL A 75 20.27 5.92 -2.31
C VAL A 75 19.04 5.11 -2.73
N GLY A 76 19.25 4.02 -3.47
CA GLY A 76 18.18 3.12 -3.91
C GLY A 76 17.47 2.46 -2.73
N GLU A 77 18.22 1.98 -1.74
CA GLU A 77 17.69 1.41 -0.50
C GLU A 77 16.86 2.43 0.28
N LEU A 78 17.41 3.62 0.54
CA LEU A 78 16.70 4.68 1.27
C LEU A 78 15.40 5.09 0.56
N LEU A 79 15.41 5.16 -0.78
CA LEU A 79 14.21 5.46 -1.56
C LEU A 79 13.18 4.32 -1.46
N CYS A 80 13.62 3.07 -1.47
CA CYS A 80 12.78 1.90 -1.28
C CYS A 80 12.12 1.92 0.11
N GLU A 81 12.89 2.17 1.16
CA GLU A 81 12.39 2.32 2.53
C GLU A 81 11.37 3.44 2.65
N ALA A 82 11.66 4.62 2.09
CA ALA A 82 10.74 5.76 2.11
C ALA A 82 9.42 5.46 1.38
N LYS A 83 9.48 4.81 0.20
CA LYS A 83 8.30 4.36 -0.53
C LYS A 83 7.52 3.31 0.25
N GLY A 84 8.20 2.37 0.89
CA GLY A 84 7.61 1.36 1.76
C GLY A 84 6.87 2.00 2.94
N ALA A 85 7.53 2.92 3.66
CA ALA A 85 6.93 3.67 4.77
C ALA A 85 5.68 4.45 4.32
N ARG A 86 5.71 5.07 3.13
CA ARG A 86 4.55 5.73 2.56
C ARG A 86 3.41 4.75 2.27
N ALA A 87 3.71 3.60 1.68
CA ALA A 87 2.72 2.57 1.41
C ALA A 87 2.05 2.05 2.71
N TRP A 88 2.80 1.97 3.81
CA TRP A 88 2.26 1.60 5.12
C TRP A 88 1.38 2.68 5.73
N LEU A 89 1.75 3.95 5.57
CA LEU A 89 0.90 5.08 5.99
C LEU A 89 -0.45 5.06 5.25
N ASP A 90 -0.41 4.88 3.93
CA ASP A 90 -1.61 4.81 3.10
C ASP A 90 -2.49 3.60 3.50
N ALA A 91 -1.89 2.43 3.72
CA ALA A 91 -2.63 1.23 4.17
C ALA A 91 -3.29 1.41 5.54
N ALA A 92 -2.59 2.02 6.50
CA ALA A 92 -3.15 2.32 7.82
C ALA A 92 -4.30 3.32 7.74
N GLN A 93 -4.17 4.32 6.86
CA GLN A 93 -5.22 5.32 6.61
C GLN A 93 -6.47 4.68 5.99
N ASP A 94 -6.30 3.80 5.00
CA ASP A 94 -7.39 3.04 4.37
C ASP A 94 -8.14 2.19 5.42
N LEU A 95 -7.40 1.45 6.25
CA LEU A 95 -7.98 0.65 7.32
C LEU A 95 -8.75 1.51 8.32
N TRP A 96 -8.20 2.64 8.75
CA TRP A 96 -8.88 3.56 9.68
C TRP A 96 -10.17 4.11 9.06
N GLN A 97 -10.14 4.49 7.79
CA GLN A 97 -11.30 4.98 7.05
C GLN A 97 -12.39 3.90 7.02
N GLU A 98 -12.00 2.66 6.71
CA GLU A 98 -12.91 1.52 6.62
C GLU A 98 -13.59 1.24 7.98
N ARG A 99 -12.79 1.06 9.03
CA ARG A 99 -13.28 0.77 10.38
C ARG A 99 -14.13 1.89 10.95
N SER A 100 -13.73 3.14 10.73
CA SER A 100 -14.50 4.31 11.18
C SER A 100 -15.86 4.40 10.48
N THR A 101 -15.91 4.07 9.18
CA THR A 101 -17.17 4.06 8.43
C THR A 101 -18.11 2.97 8.92
N ILE A 102 -17.60 1.75 9.11
CA ILE A 102 -18.37 0.62 9.65
C ILE A 102 -18.94 0.98 11.04
N ALA A 103 -18.10 1.53 11.92
CA ALA A 103 -18.52 1.92 13.27
C ALA A 103 -19.55 3.06 13.24
N ALA A 104 -19.35 4.09 12.41
CA ALA A 104 -20.30 5.19 12.23
C ALA A 104 -21.68 4.68 11.76
N ARG A 105 -21.71 3.83 10.73
CA ARG A 105 -22.94 3.21 10.21
C ARG A 105 -23.66 2.43 11.31
N ALA A 106 -22.94 1.53 12.00
CA ALA A 106 -23.49 0.72 13.08
C ALA A 106 -24.06 1.56 14.24
N LEU A 107 -23.39 2.66 14.62
CA LEU A 107 -23.91 3.57 15.64
C LEU A 107 -25.19 4.27 15.19
N THR A 108 -25.23 4.80 13.96
CA THR A 108 -26.43 5.46 13.44
C THR A 108 -27.61 4.50 13.28
N GLU A 109 -27.38 3.25 12.86
CA GLU A 109 -28.41 2.20 12.78
C GLU A 109 -28.99 1.83 14.15
N LYS A 110 -28.21 2.00 15.22
CA LYS A 110 -28.66 1.81 16.61
C LYS A 110 -29.32 3.06 17.20
N GLY A 111 -29.53 4.11 16.41
CA GLY A 111 -30.25 5.31 16.80
C GLY A 111 -29.41 6.38 17.50
N TYR A 112 -28.08 6.23 17.55
CA TYR A 112 -27.20 7.28 18.06
C TYR A 112 -27.22 8.48 17.10
N SER A 113 -27.25 9.69 17.65
CA SER A 113 -27.17 10.91 16.86
C SER A 113 -25.78 11.05 16.20
N LEU A 114 -25.69 11.86 15.14
CA LEU A 114 -24.41 12.17 14.50
C LEU A 114 -23.41 12.82 15.46
N ARG A 115 -23.88 13.60 16.43
CA ARG A 115 -23.05 14.26 17.44
C ARG A 115 -22.48 13.27 18.45
N GLU A 116 -23.28 12.31 18.90
CA GLU A 116 -22.82 11.23 19.78
C GLU A 116 -21.84 10.33 19.03
N THR A 117 -22.15 9.97 17.79
CA THR A 117 -21.28 9.18 16.91
C THR A 117 -19.91 9.85 16.74
N ALA A 118 -19.89 11.16 16.45
CA ALA A 118 -18.67 11.95 16.35
C ALA A 118 -17.87 11.95 17.65
N THR A 119 -18.55 12.11 18.79
CA THR A 119 -17.91 12.09 20.12
C THR A 119 -17.29 10.72 20.42
N LEU A 120 -18.01 9.62 20.14
CA LEU A 120 -17.55 8.25 20.40
C LEU A 120 -16.37 7.84 19.50
N LEU A 121 -16.36 8.29 18.24
CA LEU A 121 -15.27 8.02 17.30
C LEU A 121 -14.07 8.97 17.49
N GLY A 122 -14.18 9.99 18.34
CA GLY A 122 -13.15 11.03 18.49
C GLY A 122 -12.98 11.90 17.24
N LEU A 123 -14.04 12.06 16.46
CA LEU A 123 -14.05 12.80 15.19
C LEU A 123 -14.92 14.05 15.26
N SER A 124 -14.74 14.94 14.27
CA SER A 124 -15.69 16.04 14.08
C SER A 124 -16.99 15.52 13.44
N HIS A 125 -18.09 16.24 13.69
CA HIS A 125 -19.38 15.94 13.06
C HIS A 125 -19.28 15.92 11.53
N GLN A 126 -18.58 16.89 10.94
CA GLN A 126 -18.36 16.94 9.49
C GLN A 126 -17.62 15.69 8.98
N ARG A 127 -16.66 15.15 9.75
CA ARG A 127 -15.95 13.95 9.33
C ARG A 127 -16.84 12.72 9.36
N VAL A 128 -17.71 12.59 10.38
CA VAL A 128 -18.70 11.51 10.42
C VAL A 128 -19.68 11.60 9.26
N ASP A 129 -20.19 12.80 8.95
CA ASP A 129 -21.07 13.03 7.81
C ASP A 129 -20.38 12.64 6.48
N GLN A 130 -19.09 12.96 6.31
CA GLN A 130 -18.30 12.50 5.16
C GLN A 130 -18.18 10.98 5.08
N LEU A 131 -17.91 10.29 6.20
CA LEU A 131 -17.80 8.83 6.23
C LEU A 131 -19.12 8.17 5.83
N LEU A 132 -20.26 8.72 6.28
CA LEU A 132 -21.58 8.17 5.98
C LEU A 132 -22.03 8.44 4.53
N ARG A 133 -21.58 9.55 3.93
CA ARG A 133 -21.84 9.88 2.52
C ARG A 133 -20.88 9.19 1.55
N GLY A 134 -19.73 8.74 2.03
CA GLY A 134 -18.75 8.00 1.23
C GLY A 134 -19.36 6.69 0.71
N ASN A 135 -19.39 6.54 -0.60
CA ASN A 135 -19.94 5.36 -1.27
C ASN A 135 -19.03 4.13 -1.09
N ASP A 136 -19.62 2.95 -1.28
CA ASP A 136 -19.20 1.55 -1.05
C ASP A 136 -17.75 1.05 -1.35
N ASP A 137 -16.72 1.89 -1.42
CA ASP A 137 -15.32 1.46 -1.65
C ASP A 137 -14.71 0.64 -0.48
N LEU A 138 -15.46 0.45 0.61
CA LEU A 138 -15.10 -0.44 1.72
C LEU A 138 -14.81 -1.88 1.24
N GLY A 139 -15.52 -2.35 0.21
CA GLY A 139 -15.31 -3.68 -0.37
C GLY A 139 -14.09 -3.81 -1.29
N ARG A 140 -13.40 -2.71 -1.61
CA ARG A 140 -12.22 -2.68 -2.49
C ARG A 140 -10.90 -2.45 -1.75
N SER A 141 -10.96 -2.25 -0.43
CA SER A 141 -9.75 -2.09 0.36
C SER A 141 -9.01 -3.42 0.39
N ASN A 142 -7.95 -3.54 -0.40
CA ASN A 142 -7.04 -4.69 -0.41
C ASN A 142 -6.17 -4.76 0.87
N VAL A 143 -6.57 -4.06 1.93
CA VAL A 143 -5.85 -3.97 3.19
C VAL A 143 -6.47 -4.96 4.16
N VAL A 144 -5.69 -5.95 4.58
CA VAL A 144 -6.08 -6.92 5.60
C VAL A 144 -5.35 -6.59 6.89
N ALA A 145 -6.07 -6.26 7.95
CA ALA A 145 -5.49 -6.11 9.28
C ALA A 145 -5.78 -7.33 10.15
N ILE A 146 -4.73 -7.79 10.84
CA ILE A 146 -4.78 -8.83 11.86
C ILE A 146 -4.46 -8.17 13.19
N GLU A 147 -5.45 -8.10 14.07
CA GLU A 147 -5.27 -7.66 15.44
C GLU A 147 -4.95 -8.87 16.32
N VAL A 148 -3.82 -8.84 17.02
CA VAL A 148 -3.45 -9.83 18.03
C VAL A 148 -3.61 -9.21 19.39
N ARG A 149 -4.46 -9.83 20.22
CA ARG A 149 -4.65 -9.50 21.63
C ARG A 149 -4.00 -10.60 22.47
N ALA A 150 -3.01 -10.23 23.28
CA ALA A 150 -2.26 -11.12 24.15
C ALA A 150 -3.03 -11.48 25.43
N ARG A 151 -3.99 -10.65 25.86
CA ARG A 151 -4.90 -10.99 26.97
C ARG A 151 -6.29 -11.34 26.45
N GLY A 152 -6.70 -12.59 26.68
CA GLY A 152 -8.11 -12.94 26.66
C GLY A 152 -8.78 -12.30 27.87
N GLU A 153 -9.85 -11.54 27.64
CA GLU A 153 -11.14 -11.65 28.33
C GLU A 153 -12.03 -10.41 28.10
N THR A 154 -13.23 -10.67 27.59
CA THR A 154 -14.52 -10.19 28.11
C THR A 154 -14.57 -8.92 28.96
N GLY A 155 -15.09 -7.83 28.36
CA GLY A 155 -16.18 -7.05 28.96
C GLY A 155 -15.86 -5.69 29.58
N SER A 156 -16.83 -4.78 29.40
CA SER A 156 -17.10 -3.56 30.18
C SER A 156 -16.59 -2.23 29.61
N PHE A 157 -17.48 -1.54 28.88
CA PHE A 157 -17.45 -0.08 28.71
C PHE A 157 -17.77 0.59 30.05
N ALA A 158 -16.83 0.54 31.00
CA ALA A 158 -16.92 1.33 32.22
C ALA A 158 -16.37 2.74 31.94
N SER A 159 -17.31 3.69 31.88
CA SER A 159 -17.13 5.15 31.93
C SER A 159 -15.77 5.60 32.48
N ARG A 160 -14.88 6.06 31.59
CA ARG A 160 -13.72 6.89 31.95
C ARG A 160 -13.56 8.03 30.96
N THR A 161 -13.47 9.23 31.50
CA THR A 161 -13.55 10.57 30.85
C THR A 161 -12.32 10.93 30.01
N ARG A 162 -11.69 9.96 29.36
CA ARG A 162 -10.69 10.16 28.32
C ARG A 162 -10.71 8.88 27.50
N LEU A 163 -11.12 8.96 26.24
CA LEU A 163 -10.99 7.87 25.28
C LEU A 163 -9.49 7.66 25.05
N GLU A 164 -8.82 6.96 25.97
CA GLU A 164 -7.51 6.39 25.70
C GLU A 164 -7.69 5.40 24.55
N ALA A 165 -6.80 5.46 23.55
CA ALA A 165 -6.80 4.53 22.42
C ALA A 165 -6.97 3.09 22.94
N PRO A 166 -7.72 2.19 22.27
CA PRO A 166 -7.94 0.84 22.77
C PRO A 166 -6.60 0.17 23.08
N GLN A 167 -6.23 0.13 24.36
CA GLN A 167 -4.94 -0.39 24.83
C GLN A 167 -4.93 -1.93 24.85
N ASP A 168 -6.00 -2.57 24.35
CA ASP A 168 -6.20 -4.02 24.35
C ASP A 168 -5.65 -4.71 23.10
N VAL A 169 -5.06 -3.96 22.16
CA VAL A 169 -4.42 -4.51 20.96
C VAL A 169 -2.91 -4.38 21.12
N ASP A 170 -2.26 -5.52 21.40
CA ASP A 170 -0.81 -5.57 21.59
C ASP A 170 -0.05 -5.49 20.26
N VAL A 171 -0.62 -6.05 19.19
CA VAL A 171 -0.01 -6.02 17.84
C VAL A 171 -1.09 -5.88 16.76
N VAL A 172 -0.86 -4.98 15.81
CA VAL A 172 -1.61 -4.90 14.55
C VAL A 172 -0.67 -5.24 13.40
N LEU A 173 -1.00 -6.27 12.63
CA LEU A 173 -0.31 -6.62 11.39
C LEU A 173 -1.19 -6.23 10.21
N VAL A 174 -0.72 -5.28 9.41
CA VAL A 174 -1.43 -4.79 8.23
C VAL A 174 -0.78 -5.38 6.99
N PHE A 175 -1.58 -5.97 6.10
CA PHE A 175 -1.15 -6.54 4.83
C PHE A 175 -1.85 -5.79 3.71
N ARG A 176 -1.14 -5.46 2.63
CA ARG A 176 -1.76 -4.96 1.40
C ARG A 176 -1.65 -6.04 0.33
N ALA A 177 -2.77 -6.56 -0.15
CA ALA A 177 -2.79 -7.50 -1.26
C ALA A 177 -2.45 -6.75 -2.56
N SER A 178 -1.36 -7.16 -3.22
CA SER A 178 -1.01 -6.66 -4.55
C SER A 178 -1.94 -7.29 -5.59
N PRO A 179 -2.58 -6.50 -6.47
CA PRO A 179 -3.46 -7.04 -7.52
C PRO A 179 -2.73 -7.90 -8.55
N ALA A 180 -1.39 -7.87 -8.60
CA ALA A 180 -0.58 -8.71 -9.48
C ALA A 180 -0.57 -10.20 -9.10
N MET A 181 -0.99 -10.54 -7.88
CA MET A 181 -1.23 -11.92 -7.46
C MET A 181 -2.70 -12.26 -7.70
N GLY A 182 -3.05 -12.52 -8.96
CA GLY A 182 -4.28 -13.17 -9.41
C GLY A 182 -5.57 -12.83 -8.64
N GLY A 183 -6.28 -11.79 -9.08
CA GLY A 183 -7.72 -11.58 -8.87
C GLY A 183 -8.24 -11.51 -7.42
N PRO A 184 -9.22 -10.63 -7.12
CA PRO A 184 -9.87 -10.61 -5.80
C PRO A 184 -10.62 -11.93 -5.46
N GLU A 185 -10.71 -12.89 -6.38
CA GLU A 185 -11.37 -14.18 -6.17
C GLU A 185 -10.42 -15.32 -5.74
N THR A 186 -9.10 -15.22 -5.97
CA THR A 186 -8.20 -16.38 -5.77
C THR A 186 -7.38 -16.31 -4.47
N LEU A 187 -7.13 -15.11 -3.93
CA LEU A 187 -6.53 -14.94 -2.60
C LEU A 187 -7.56 -14.86 -1.45
N ALA A 188 -8.86 -14.81 -1.78
CA ALA A 188 -9.87 -14.34 -0.83
C ALA A 188 -10.78 -15.40 -0.21
N LYS A 189 -10.63 -16.72 -0.44
CA LYS A 189 -11.60 -17.68 0.15
C LYS A 189 -11.06 -18.81 1.02
N ASP A 190 -10.02 -19.57 0.67
CA ASP A 190 -9.70 -20.76 1.48
C ASP A 190 -8.28 -20.86 2.02
N VAL A 191 -7.31 -20.14 1.45
CA VAL A 191 -5.96 -20.10 2.00
C VAL A 191 -5.85 -18.97 3.02
N THR A 192 -6.41 -19.29 4.19
CA THR A 192 -5.78 -18.99 5.48
C THR A 192 -5.86 -17.56 6.03
N ARG A 193 -7.00 -16.86 5.96
CA ARG A 193 -7.21 -15.74 6.91
C ARG A 193 -7.08 -16.25 8.35
N THR A 194 -7.71 -17.39 8.66
CA THR A 194 -7.62 -18.07 9.97
C THR A 194 -6.23 -18.63 10.24
N ASN A 195 -5.60 -19.32 9.30
CA ASN A 195 -4.32 -20.01 9.53
C ASN A 195 -3.11 -19.05 9.48
N ILE A 196 -3.13 -17.96 8.71
CA ILE A 196 -2.14 -16.88 8.83
C ILE A 196 -2.34 -16.15 10.17
N GLN A 197 -3.58 -15.85 10.58
CA GLN A 197 -3.86 -15.26 11.89
C GLN A 197 -3.37 -16.15 13.05
N GLU A 198 -3.67 -17.44 13.02
CA GLU A 198 -3.23 -18.40 14.05
C GLU A 198 -1.72 -18.56 14.08
N ARG A 199 -1.05 -18.68 12.92
CA ARG A 199 0.41 -18.81 12.84
C ARG A 199 1.13 -17.54 13.29
N LEU A 200 0.63 -16.36 12.92
CA LEU A 200 1.19 -15.08 13.38
C LEU A 200 0.94 -14.88 14.87
N ARG A 201 -0.25 -15.22 15.38
CA ARG A 201 -0.54 -15.18 16.81
C ARG A 201 0.36 -16.12 17.59
N ALA A 202 0.59 -17.34 17.10
CA ALA A 202 1.52 -18.29 17.71
C ALA A 202 2.95 -17.75 17.71
N ALA A 203 3.44 -17.22 16.59
CA ALA A 203 4.79 -16.65 16.46
C ALA A 203 4.99 -15.41 17.35
N VAL A 204 4.00 -14.51 17.43
CA VAL A 204 4.03 -13.33 18.30
C VAL A 204 4.02 -13.75 19.77
N ASN A 205 3.17 -14.69 20.16
CA ASN A 205 3.13 -15.22 21.53
C ASN A 205 4.45 -15.91 21.92
N GLU A 206 5.07 -16.65 21.01
CA GLU A 206 6.37 -17.27 21.22
C GLU A 206 7.48 -16.22 21.38
N TRP A 207 7.49 -15.18 20.54
CA TRP A 207 8.44 -14.07 20.63
C TRP A 207 8.31 -13.31 21.96
N PHE A 208 7.08 -12.98 22.37
CA PHE A 208 6.82 -12.34 23.68
C PHE A 208 7.25 -13.23 24.85
N SER A 209 7.01 -14.55 24.76
CA SER A 209 7.41 -15.52 25.78
C SER A 209 8.93 -15.62 25.92
N ARG A 210 9.67 -15.51 24.80
CA ARG A 210 11.14 -15.48 24.80
C ARG A 210 11.70 -14.17 25.35
N MET A 211 11.05 -13.03 25.10
CA MET A 211 11.48 -11.73 25.65
C MET A 211 11.21 -11.56 27.15
N HIS A 212 10.19 -12.25 27.70
CA HIS A 212 9.82 -12.17 29.12
C HIS A 212 10.30 -13.34 29.98
N GLN A 213 11.24 -14.16 29.50
CA GLN A 213 12.02 -15.04 30.37
C GLN A 213 13.27 -14.27 30.84
N PRO A 214 13.25 -13.60 32.02
CA PRO A 214 14.50 -13.18 32.64
C PRO A 214 15.29 -14.45 32.93
N GLY A 215 16.57 -14.47 32.52
CA GLY A 215 17.46 -15.60 32.70
C GLY A 215 17.30 -16.20 34.09
N ARG A 216 16.89 -17.47 34.14
CA ARG A 216 17.15 -18.28 35.32
C ARG A 216 18.64 -18.64 35.27
N PRO A 217 19.40 -18.38 36.34
CA PRO A 217 20.79 -18.83 36.46
C PRO A 217 20.89 -20.36 36.40
#